data_AF-K1T9N0-F1
#
_entry.id   AF-K1T9N0-F1
#
_cell.length_a   1.000
_cell.length_b   1.000
_cell.length_c   1.000
_cell.angle_alpha   90.00
_cell.angle_beta   90.00
_cell.angle_gamma   90.00
#
_symmetry.space_group_name_H-M   'P 1'
#
loop_
_entity.id
_entity.type
_entity.pdbx_description
1 polymer ?
#
loop_
_entity_poly.entity_id
_entity_poly.type
_entity_poly.pdbx_seq_one_letter_code
_entity_poly.pdbx_strand_id
1 'polypeptide(L)'
;NARVFAHAGITPNVRYTTVDSRATFAMVQAGLGVSLNNQLITRGWDTTGIVILPVDPPQYAEIGIAAPAPEELSPAAKRFLAFARQTLRTDPEAAELGKEQA
;
A
#
# COMPACT_ATOMS: atom_id res chain seq x y z
N ASN A 1 -2.55 -8.63 -1.76
CA ASN A 1 -2.63 -9.58 -0.62
C ASN A 1 -2.45 -11.03 -1.03
N ALA A 2 -3.17 -11.55 -2.04
CA ALA A 2 -3.04 -12.97 -2.46
C ALA A 2 -1.59 -13.42 -2.70
N ARG A 3 -0.75 -12.59 -3.33
CA ARG A 3 0.69 -12.85 -3.53
C ARG A 3 1.46 -13.06 -2.23
N VAL A 4 1.16 -12.28 -1.18
CA VAL A 4 1.82 -12.40 0.14
C VAL A 4 1.49 -13.75 0.76
N PHE A 5 0.21 -14.13 0.77
CA PHE A 5 -0.21 -15.43 1.29
C PHE A 5 0.37 -16.60 0.49
N ALA A 6 0.40 -16.50 -0.84
CA ALA A 6 1.00 -17.52 -1.71
C ALA A 6 2.50 -17.70 -1.45
N HIS A 7 3.26 -16.60 -1.33
CA HIS A 7 4.69 -16.67 -1.00
C HIS A 7 4.94 -17.27 0.39
N ALA A 8 4.03 -17.05 1.34
CA ALA A 8 4.11 -17.63 2.68
C ALA A 8 3.57 -19.07 2.78
N GLY A 9 3.01 -19.63 1.70
CA GLY A 9 2.37 -20.95 1.73
C GLY A 9 1.08 -20.99 2.57
N ILE A 10 0.43 -19.84 2.78
CA ILE A 10 -0.76 -19.71 3.62
C ILE A 10 -2.02 -19.69 2.73
N THR A 11 -3.01 -20.51 3.09
CA THR A 11 -4.36 -20.42 2.53
C THR A 11 -5.28 -19.75 3.54
N PRO A 12 -5.69 -18.47 3.34
CA PRO A 12 -6.53 -17.78 4.31
C PRO A 12 -7.97 -18.31 4.30
N ASN A 13 -8.60 -18.40 5.47
CA ASN A 13 -10.02 -18.70 5.60
C ASN A 13 -10.87 -17.44 5.37
N VAL A 14 -11.11 -17.10 4.11
CA VAL A 14 -11.83 -15.88 3.73
C VAL A 14 -13.33 -16.03 3.99
N ARG A 15 -13.85 -15.28 4.97
CA ARG A 15 -15.29 -15.24 5.32
C ARG A 15 -16.04 -14.09 4.65
N TYR A 16 -15.34 -12.98 4.41
CA TYR A 16 -15.89 -11.74 3.85
C TYR A 16 -14.91 -11.15 2.84
N THR A 17 -15.43 -10.52 1.80
CA THR A 17 -14.63 -9.83 0.77
C THR A 17 -15.27 -8.49 0.42
N THR A 18 -14.45 -7.46 0.28
CA THR A 18 -14.86 -6.17 -0.25
C THR A 18 -13.71 -5.55 -1.03
N VAL A 19 -14.05 -4.65 -1.95
CA VAL A 19 -13.07 -3.80 -2.66
C VAL A 19 -12.92 -2.43 -2.01
N ASP A 20 -13.81 -2.08 -1.07
CA ASP A 20 -13.81 -0.82 -0.37
C ASP A 20 -12.97 -0.91 0.91
N SER A 21 -11.96 -0.06 1.01
CA SER A 21 -11.05 -0.04 2.17
C SER A 21 -11.75 0.44 3.45
N ARG A 22 -12.70 1.39 3.36
CA ARG A 22 -13.47 1.87 4.53
C ARG A 22 -14.33 0.77 5.12
N ALA A 23 -15.02 0.03 4.26
CA ALA A 23 -15.82 -1.12 4.66
C ALA A 23 -14.92 -2.17 5.33
N THR A 24 -13.70 -2.38 4.82
CA THR A 24 -12.72 -3.27 5.46
C THR A 24 -12.40 -2.83 6.89
N PHE A 25 -12.07 -1.56 7.12
CA PHE A 25 -11.80 -1.04 8.47
C PHE A 25 -13.01 -1.16 9.40
N ALA A 26 -14.20 -0.80 8.93
CA ALA A 26 -15.43 -0.91 9.71
C ALA A 26 -15.75 -2.36 10.12
N MET A 27 -15.50 -3.33 9.22
CA MET A 27 -15.67 -4.75 9.55
C MET A 27 -14.69 -5.22 10.62
N VAL A 28 -13.43 -4.76 10.57
CA VAL A 28 -12.42 -5.07 11.60
C VAL A 28 -12.80 -4.41 12.93
N GLN A 29 -13.21 -3.13 12.93
CA GLN A 29 -13.70 -2.42 14.11
C GLN A 29 -14.91 -3.11 14.77
N ALA A 30 -15.80 -3.68 13.96
CA ALA A 30 -16.95 -4.45 14.42
C ALA A 30 -16.60 -5.88 14.89
N GLY A 31 -15.33 -6.28 14.85
CA GLY A 31 -14.87 -7.59 15.31
C GLY A 31 -15.12 -8.74 14.33
N LEU A 32 -15.39 -8.46 13.04
CA LEU A 32 -15.65 -9.49 12.03
C LEU A 32 -14.38 -10.23 11.56
N GLY A 33 -13.20 -9.77 11.97
CA GLY A 33 -11.93 -10.44 11.71
C GLY A 33 -10.75 -9.48 11.59
N VAL A 34 -9.75 -9.89 10.81
CA VAL A 34 -8.52 -9.13 10.52
C VAL A 34 -8.39 -8.88 9.03
N SER A 35 -7.61 -7.87 8.65
CA SER A 35 -7.28 -7.59 7.25
C SER A 35 -5.79 -7.29 7.09
N LEU A 36 -5.26 -7.65 5.93
CA LEU A 36 -3.91 -7.28 5.51
C LEU A 36 -4.04 -6.10 4.56
N ASN A 37 -3.38 -4.97 4.83
CA ASN A 37 -3.46 -3.76 4.02
C ASN A 37 -2.07 -3.20 3.73
N ASN A 38 -1.96 -2.41 2.66
CA ASN A 38 -0.78 -1.57 2.46
C ASN A 38 -0.81 -0.42 3.47
N GLN A 39 0.34 -0.09 4.03
CA GLN A 39 0.52 1.05 4.92
C GLN A 39 0.06 2.37 4.29
N LEU A 40 0.15 2.53 2.96
CA LEU A 40 -0.38 3.72 2.27
C LEU A 40 -1.88 3.90 2.49
N ILE A 41 -2.64 2.80 2.52
CA ILE A 41 -4.09 2.83 2.74
C ILE A 41 -4.38 3.04 4.22
N THR A 42 -3.53 2.61 5.15
CA THR A 42 -3.81 2.79 6.59
C THR A 42 -3.51 4.21 7.09
N ARG A 43 -2.72 4.99 6.34
CA ARG A 43 -2.39 6.39 6.66
C ARG A 43 -3.55 7.31 6.25
N GLY A 44 -4.31 7.79 7.22
CA GLY A 44 -5.42 8.74 6.99
C GLY A 44 -6.80 8.24 7.39
N TRP A 45 -6.89 7.05 8.01
CA TRP A 45 -8.14 6.49 8.50
C TRP A 45 -8.20 6.52 10.01
N ASP A 46 -9.42 6.69 10.53
CA ASP A 46 -9.69 6.49 11.94
C ASP A 46 -9.47 5.01 12.28
N THR A 47 -8.48 4.77 13.11
CA THR A 47 -8.06 3.44 13.57
C THR A 47 -8.47 3.21 15.03
N THR A 48 -9.36 4.05 15.57
CA THR A 48 -9.92 3.84 16.90
C THR A 48 -10.55 2.45 17.00
N GLY A 49 -10.16 1.69 18.02
CA GLY A 49 -10.65 0.33 18.24
C GLY A 49 -9.99 -0.75 17.37
N ILE A 50 -8.98 -0.41 16.56
CA ILE A 50 -8.16 -1.39 15.83
C ILE A 50 -6.68 -1.18 16.10
N VAL A 51 -5.92 -2.27 16.00
CA VAL A 51 -4.46 -2.25 16.12
C VAL A 51 -3.87 -2.58 14.75
N ILE A 52 -2.92 -1.74 14.30
CA ILE A 52 -2.13 -2.00 13.10
C ILE A 52 -0.86 -2.72 13.52
N LEU A 53 -0.64 -3.91 12.98
CA LEU A 53 0.55 -4.71 13.24
C LEU A 53 1.38 -4.84 11.95
N PRO A 54 2.71 -4.67 12.02
CA PRO A 54 3.59 -5.02 10.91
C PRO A 54 3.61 -6.53 10.72
N VAL A 55 3.91 -6.94 9.49
CA VAL A 55 4.16 -8.36 9.16
C VAL A 55 5.65 -8.66 9.29
N ASP A 56 5.98 -9.85 9.75
CA ASP A 56 7.35 -10.38 9.85
C ASP A 56 7.44 -11.70 9.06
N PRO A 57 8.26 -11.79 7.99
CA PRO A 57 9.12 -10.73 7.46
C PRO A 57 8.31 -9.59 6.79
N PRO A 58 8.85 -8.35 6.76
CA PRO A 58 8.21 -7.22 6.08
C PRO A 58 7.84 -7.54 4.63
N GLN A 59 6.69 -7.02 4.18
CA GLN A 59 6.17 -7.25 2.83
C GLN A 59 5.98 -5.92 2.11
N TYR A 60 6.45 -5.85 0.88
CA TYR A 60 6.41 -4.62 0.08
C TYR A 60 5.54 -4.77 -1.16
N ALA A 61 4.83 -3.69 -1.48
CA ALA A 61 4.14 -3.50 -2.75
C ALA A 61 4.91 -2.47 -3.57
N GLU A 62 5.36 -2.87 -4.76
CA GLU A 62 6.05 -1.97 -5.69
C GLU A 62 5.03 -1.03 -6.34
N ILE A 63 5.32 0.27 -6.31
CA ILE A 63 4.54 1.29 -7.01
C ILE A 63 5.41 1.80 -8.16
N GLY A 64 4.92 1.63 -9.38
CA GLY A 64 5.61 2.04 -10.61
C GLY A 64 4.78 3.01 -11.44
N ILE A 65 5.46 3.74 -12.33
CA ILE A 65 4.81 4.60 -13.32
C ILE A 65 4.94 3.92 -14.68
N ALA A 66 3.80 3.55 -15.27
CA ALA A 66 3.74 3.06 -16.64
C ALA A 66 3.48 4.24 -17.60
N ALA A 67 4.30 4.36 -18.64
CA ALA A 67 4.24 5.42 -19.63
C ALA A 67 4.64 4.88 -21.01
N PRO A 68 4.14 5.48 -22.11
CA PRO A 68 4.67 5.26 -23.46
C PRO A 68 6.17 5.54 -23.56
N ALA A 69 6.78 5.20 -24.70
CA ALA A 69 8.19 5.48 -24.93
C ALA A 69 8.46 6.99 -24.78
N PRO A 70 9.64 7.41 -24.27
CA PRO A 70 9.94 8.82 -24.00
C PRO A 70 9.73 9.74 -25.21
N GLU A 71 9.87 9.22 -26.42
CA GLU A 71 9.71 9.93 -27.68
C GLU A 71 8.24 10.26 -27.96
N GLU A 72 7.31 9.40 -27.51
CA GLU A 72 5.86 9.50 -27.70
C GLU A 72 5.19 10.37 -26.63
N LEU A 73 5.91 10.69 -25.55
CA LEU A 73 5.39 11.51 -24.46
C LEU A 73 5.29 12.99 -24.87
N SER A 74 4.12 13.58 -24.60
CA SER A 74 3.92 15.02 -24.73
C SER A 74 4.83 15.81 -23.79
N PRO A 75 5.14 17.08 -24.08
CA PRO A 75 5.93 17.92 -23.18
C PRO A 75 5.32 18.05 -21.77
N ALA A 76 3.99 18.04 -21.66
CA ALA A 76 3.30 18.07 -20.37
C ALA A 76 3.48 16.75 -19.60
N ALA A 77 3.35 15.60 -20.28
CA ALA A 77 3.56 14.30 -19.67
C ALA A 77 5.00 14.10 -19.19
N LYS A 78 5.99 14.58 -19.95
CA LYS A 78 7.41 14.59 -19.53
C LYS A 78 7.63 15.39 -18.25
N ARG A 79 7.05 16.60 -18.17
CA ARG A 79 7.12 17.42 -16.96
C ARG A 79 6.44 16.76 -15.76
N PHE A 80 5.26 16.17 -15.97
CA PHE A 80 4.57 15.44 -14.91
C PHE A 80 5.37 14.23 -14.44
N LEU A 81 5.95 13.44 -15.35
CA LEU A 81 6.78 12.30 -14.98
C LEU A 81 8.01 12.72 -14.17
N ALA A 82 8.68 13.81 -14.56
CA ALA A 82 9.80 14.37 -13.81
C ALA A 82 9.37 14.82 -12.40
N PHE A 83 8.26 15.54 -12.32
CA PHE A 83 7.66 15.98 -11.05
C PHE A 83 7.31 14.79 -10.14
N ALA A 84 6.52 13.83 -10.64
CA ALA A 84 6.09 12.66 -9.88
C ALA A 84 7.28 11.85 -9.36
N ARG A 85 8.32 11.64 -10.18
CA ARG A 85 9.55 10.95 -9.76
C ARG A 85 10.30 11.70 -8.66
N GLN A 86 10.32 13.02 -8.71
CA GLN A 86 10.95 13.83 -7.67
C GLN A 86 10.14 13.77 -6.38
N THR A 87 8.84 14.05 -6.45
CA THR A 87 7.94 14.05 -5.28
C THR A 87 7.95 12.71 -4.56
N LEU A 88 7.85 11.59 -5.29
CA LEU A 88 7.88 10.25 -4.69
C LEU A 88 9.25 9.89 -4.08
N ARG A 89 10.34 10.53 -4.49
CA ARG A 89 11.68 10.34 -3.92
C ARG A 89 11.95 11.23 -2.71
N THR A 90 11.42 12.44 -2.71
CA THR A 90 11.67 13.45 -1.68
C THR A 90 10.60 13.47 -0.61
N ASP A 91 9.58 12.60 -0.69
CA ASP A 91 8.58 12.44 0.36
C ASP A 91 9.30 12.02 1.67
N PRO A 92 9.37 12.92 2.67
CA PRO A 92 10.09 12.66 3.92
C PRO A 92 9.50 11.44 4.65
N GLU A 93 8.20 11.17 4.46
CA GLU A 93 7.53 10.03 5.06
C GLU A 93 7.81 8.71 4.31
N ALA A 94 8.18 8.77 3.03
CA ALA A 94 8.72 7.62 2.30
C ALA A 94 10.18 7.34 2.67
N ALA A 95 10.93 8.36 3.07
CA ALA A 95 12.33 8.26 3.49
C ALA A 95 12.52 7.67 4.90
N GLU A 96 11.63 7.98 5.86
CA GLU A 96 11.67 7.38 7.21
C GLU A 96 11.33 5.87 7.19
N LEU A 97 10.53 5.41 6.22
CA LEU A 97 10.24 3.99 5.99
C LEU A 97 11.46 3.14 5.61
N GLY A 98 12.50 3.76 5.07
CA GLY A 98 13.78 3.11 4.79
C GLY A 98 14.75 3.12 5.97
N LYS A 99 14.48 3.89 7.03
CA LYS A 99 15.41 4.09 8.16
C LYS A 99 15.12 3.20 9.37
N GLU A 100 13.90 2.71 9.55
CA GLU A 100 13.59 1.63 10.53
C GLU A 100 14.07 0.24 10.05
N GLN A 101 14.80 0.16 8.93
CA GLN A 101 15.29 -1.07 8.31
C GLN A 101 16.83 -1.18 8.32
N ALA A 102 17.53 -0.45 9.21
CA ALA A 102 18.97 -0.58 9.44
C ALA A 102 19.29 -0.99 10.88
#